data_AF-A0A7D5P455-F1
#
_entry.id   AF-A0A7D5P455-F1
#
_cell.length_a   1.000
_cell.length_b   1.000
_cell.length_c   1.000
_cell.angle_alpha   90.00
_cell.angle_beta   90.00
_cell.angle_gamma   90.00
#
_symmetry.space_group_name_H-M   'P 1'
#
loop_
_entity.id
_entity.type
_entity.pdbx_description
1 polymer ?
#
loop_
_entity_poly.entity_id
_entity_poly.type
_entity_poly.pdbx_seq_one_letter_code
_entity_poly.pdbx_strand_id
1 'polypeptide(L)'
;MPEEGITLAFTNEASNRRRIRLERRDAGGWTMHDEEYDGDKWRPVGREIVADAELEIGTGATDVVDVITAAGAAETITGPEAADR
;
A
#
# COMPACT_ATOMS: atom_id res chain seq x y z
N MET A 1 -12.50 -6.52 -7.59
CA MET A 1 -12.78 -6.91 -6.19
C MET A 1 -11.55 -6.49 -5.40
N PRO A 2 -11.63 -5.73 -4.30
CA PRO A 2 -10.46 -5.54 -3.46
C PRO A 2 -10.12 -6.91 -2.87
N GLU A 3 -9.02 -7.48 -3.32
CA GLU A 3 -8.48 -8.75 -2.84
C GLU A 3 -8.15 -8.54 -1.34
N GLU A 4 -8.55 -9.48 -0.48
CA GLU A 4 -8.42 -9.35 0.97
C GLU A 4 -6.95 -9.14 1.38
N GLY A 5 -6.55 -7.88 1.59
CA GLY A 5 -5.14 -7.52 1.71
C GLY A 5 -4.88 -6.11 2.22
N ILE A 6 -3.62 -5.84 2.54
CA ILE A 6 -3.11 -4.52 2.95
C ILE A 6 -2.38 -3.91 1.75
N THR A 7 -2.65 -2.65 1.44
CA THR A 7 -1.93 -1.92 0.40
C THR A 7 -1.41 -0.59 0.93
N LEU A 8 -0.11 -0.35 0.76
CA LEU A 8 0.53 0.93 1.02
C LEU A 8 1.10 1.47 -0.29
N ALA A 9 0.60 2.63 -0.75
CA ALA A 9 1.14 3.31 -1.92
C ALA A 9 1.74 4.66 -1.53
N PHE A 10 2.90 4.99 -2.08
CA PHE A 10 3.64 6.21 -1.75
C PHE A 10 4.51 6.66 -2.91
N THR A 11 4.99 7.90 -2.85
CA THR A 11 6.06 8.38 -3.74
C THR A 11 7.32 8.50 -2.89
N ASN A 12 8.43 7.91 -3.33
CA ASN A 12 9.70 8.00 -2.61
C ASN A 12 10.45 9.31 -2.93
N GLU A 13 11.58 9.57 -2.26
CA GLU A 13 12.39 10.79 -2.46
C GLU A 13 13.00 10.89 -3.87
N ALA A 14 13.10 9.78 -4.60
CA ALA A 14 13.53 9.76 -5.99
C ALA A 14 12.38 10.05 -6.97
N SER A 15 11.21 10.45 -6.47
CA SER A 15 9.98 10.69 -7.23
C SER A 15 9.41 9.44 -7.92
N ASN A 16 9.84 8.25 -7.53
CA ASN A 16 9.24 7.01 -8.00
C ASN A 16 7.97 6.71 -7.21
N ARG A 17 6.89 6.40 -7.92
CA ARG A 17 5.65 5.93 -7.31
C ARG A 17 5.79 4.43 -7.00
N ARG A 18 5.63 4.06 -5.74
CA ARG A 18 5.81 2.71 -5.19
C ARG A 18 4.52 2.21 -4.54
N ARG A 19 4.36 0.89 -4.52
CA ARG A 19 3.25 0.22 -3.84
C ARG A 19 3.71 -1.10 -3.25
N ILE A 20 3.40 -1.30 -1.97
CA ILE A 20 3.50 -2.59 -1.28
C ILE A 20 2.08 -3.17 -1.17
N ARG A 21 1.89 -4.41 -1.63
CA ARG A 21 0.64 -5.16 -1.43
C ARG A 21 0.91 -6.45 -0.66
N LEU A 22 0.10 -6.71 0.35
CA LEU A 22 0.10 -7.94 1.14
C LEU A 22 -1.19 -8.70 0.85
N GLU A 23 -1.06 -9.84 0.21
CA GLU A 23 -2.18 -10.73 -0.14
C GLU A 23 -2.18 -11.93 0.80
N ARG A 24 -3.33 -12.21 1.44
CA ARG A 24 -3.46 -13.38 2.33
C ARG A 24 -3.24 -14.67 1.54
N ARG A 25 -2.63 -15.67 2.20
CA ARG A 25 -2.43 -17.01 1.63
C ARG A 25 -3.29 -18.03 2.34
N ASP A 26 -3.86 -18.99 1.60
CA ASP A 26 -4.67 -20.07 2.16
C ASP A 26 -3.92 -20.95 3.18
N ALA A 27 -2.61 -21.14 2.97
CA ALA A 27 -1.74 -21.90 3.86
C ALA A 27 -1.25 -21.12 5.09
N GLY A 28 -1.73 -19.89 5.29
CA GLY A 28 -1.25 -18.96 6.31
C GLY A 28 -0.12 -18.04 5.81
N GLY A 29 0.04 -16.91 6.49
CA GLY A 29 0.95 -15.84 6.10
C GLY A 29 0.48 -15.03 4.90
N TRP A 30 1.42 -14.34 4.25
CA TRP A 30 1.15 -13.34 3.23
C TRP A 30 2.10 -13.49 2.04
N THR A 31 1.63 -13.09 0.86
CA THR A 31 2.51 -12.76 -0.25
C THR A 31 2.68 -11.25 -0.28
N MET A 32 3.90 -10.77 -0.10
CA MET A 32 4.25 -9.37 -0.26
C MET A 32 4.67 -9.12 -1.72
N HIS A 33 4.08 -8.11 -2.34
CA HIS A 33 4.42 -7.60 -3.65
C HIS A 33 4.97 -6.19 -3.49
N ASP A 34 6.22 -6.00 -3.90
CA ASP A 34 6.81 -4.67 -4.06
C ASP A 34 6.73 -4.29 -5.53
N GLU A 35 6.07 -3.18 -5.81
CA GLU A 35 5.76 -2.71 -7.15
C GLU A 35 6.20 -1.25 -7.33
N GLU A 36 6.70 -0.95 -8.52
CA GLU A 36 7.02 0.41 -8.96
C GLU A 36 6.16 0.76 -10.18
N TYR A 37 5.66 1.99 -10.23
CA TYR A 37 4.92 2.49 -11.39
C TYR A 37 5.90 2.98 -12.45
N ASP A 38 5.82 2.41 -13.67
CA ASP A 38 6.71 2.78 -14.78
C ASP A 38 6.20 3.98 -15.61
N GLY A 39 5.10 4.60 -15.19
CA GLY A 39 4.42 5.67 -15.93
C GLY A 39 3.19 5.19 -16.71
N ASP A 40 3.01 3.88 -16.90
CA ASP A 40 1.83 3.27 -17.52
C ASP A 40 1.16 2.30 -16.55
N LYS A 41 1.95 1.41 -15.92
CA LYS A 41 1.43 0.37 -15.04
C LYS A 41 2.36 0.04 -13.88
N TRP A 42 1.78 -0.64 -12.90
CA TRP A 42 2.54 -1.23 -11.80
C TRP A 42 3.36 -2.41 -12.29
N ARG A 43 4.67 -2.38 -12.03
CA ARG A 43 5.62 -3.44 -12.34
C ARG A 43 6.11 -4.09 -11.06
N PRO A 44 6.14 -5.43 -10.97
CA PRO A 44 6.75 -6.10 -9.84
C PRO A 44 8.26 -5.86 -9.86
N VAL A 45 8.78 -5.38 -8.74
CA VAL A 45 10.22 -5.18 -8.50
C VAL A 45 10.71 -6.06 -7.36
N GLY A 46 9.81 -6.57 -6.52
CA GLY A 46 10.10 -7.55 -5.48
C GLY A 46 8.89 -8.43 -5.16
N ARG A 47 9.16 -9.63 -4.65
CA ARG A 47 8.14 -10.54 -4.12
C ARG A 47 8.72 -11.37 -2.98
N GLU A 48 7.99 -11.45 -1.88
CA GLU A 48 8.39 -12.25 -0.72
C GLU A 48 7.21 -13.02 -0.10
N ILE A 49 7.50 -14.17 0.47
CA ILE A 49 6.57 -14.89 1.34
C ILE A 49 6.83 -14.48 2.78
N VAL A 50 5.84 -13.85 3.41
CA VAL A 50 5.96 -13.31 4.77
C VAL A 50 5.13 -14.16 5.71
N ALA A 51 5.72 -14.57 6.84
CA ALA A 51 5.03 -15.44 7.81
C ALA A 51 3.93 -14.69 8.58
N ASP A 52 4.12 -13.40 8.85
CA ASP A 52 3.21 -12.54 9.61
C ASP A 52 3.30 -11.09 9.13
N ALA A 53 2.21 -10.32 9.24
CA ALA A 53 2.19 -8.91 8.82
C ALA A 53 1.35 -8.08 9.78
N GLU A 54 1.94 -7.01 10.29
CA GLU A 54 1.33 -6.02 11.16
C GLU A 54 1.41 -4.64 10.52
N LEU A 55 0.32 -3.87 10.61
CA LEU A 55 0.27 -2.47 10.19
C LEU A 55 -0.19 -1.63 11.37
N GLU A 56 0.73 -0.85 11.93
CA GLU A 56 0.43 0.12 12.98
C GLU A 56 0.30 1.52 12.38
N ILE A 57 -0.79 2.23 12.74
CA ILE A 57 -1.00 3.62 12.35
C ILE A 57 -1.06 4.44 13.63
N GLY A 58 -0.12 5.38 13.78
CA GLY A 58 -0.10 6.29 14.92
C GLY A 58 -1.33 7.19 14.95
N THR A 59 -1.84 7.50 16.14
CA THR A 59 -3.05 8.31 16.34
C THR A 59 -2.96 9.73 15.75
N GLY A 60 -1.76 10.25 15.54
CA GLY A 60 -1.53 11.55 14.90
C GLY A 60 -1.50 11.52 13.37
N ALA A 61 -1.70 10.35 12.76
CA ALA A 61 -1.78 10.16 11.31
C ALA A 61 -3.13 9.58 10.88
N THR A 62 -4.05 9.31 11.81
CA THR A 62 -5.37 8.74 11.49
C THR A 62 -6.28 9.75 10.80
N ASP A 63 -5.98 11.04 10.88
CA ASP A 63 -6.69 12.11 10.17
C ASP A 63 -6.43 12.12 8.65
N VAL A 64 -5.41 11.39 8.19
CA VAL A 64 -5.07 11.24 6.77
C VAL A 64 -5.20 9.79 6.25
N VAL A 65 -5.74 8.88 7.06
CA VAL A 65 -5.94 7.47 6.68
C VAL A 65 -7.41 7.08 6.75
N ASP A 66 -7.99 6.74 5.59
CA ASP A 66 -9.32 6.14 5.52
C ASP A 66 -9.23 4.60 5.48
N VAL A 67 -9.98 3.95 6.38
CA VAL A 67 -10.14 2.49 6.35
C VAL A 67 -11.29 2.14 5.40
N ILE A 68 -10.94 1.81 4.16
CA ILE A 68 -11.91 1.42 3.15
C ILE A 68 -12.34 -0.04 3.42
N THR A 69 -13.56 -0.22 3.93
CA THR A 69 -14.21 -1.54 3.95
C THR A 69 -14.97 -1.74 2.63
N ALA A 70 -15.21 -3.00 2.24
CA ALA A 70 -15.85 -3.35 0.96
C ALA A 70 -17.26 -2.75 0.72
N ALA A 71 -17.84 -2.03 1.69
CA ALA A 71 -19.10 -1.30 1.57
C ALA A 71 -18.95 0.17 1.11
N GLY A 72 -17.73 0.73 1.09
CA GLY A 72 -17.44 2.10 0.66
C GLY A 72 -16.53 2.11 -0.57
N ALA A 73 -16.79 3.03 -1.51
CA ALA A 73 -15.92 3.22 -2.67
C ALA A 73 -14.50 3.54 -2.19
N ALA A 74 -13.52 2.81 -2.73
CA ALA A 74 -12.12 3.01 -2.41
C ALA A 74 -11.65 4.36 -2.96
N GLU A 75 -11.70 5.41 -2.15
CA GLU A 75 -11.12 6.70 -2.53
C GLU A 75 -9.66 6.76 -2.07
N THR A 76 -8.76 6.91 -3.02
CA THR A 76 -7.32 7.03 -2.77
C THR A 76 -7.03 8.44 -2.27
N ILE A 77 -6.61 8.59 -1.02
CA ILE A 77 -6.19 9.90 -0.49
C ILE A 77 -4.69 10.06 -0.67
N THR A 78 -4.30 11.22 -1.20
CA THR A 78 -2.91 11.64 -1.35
C THR A 78 -2.54 12.45 -0.12
N GLY A 79 -1.45 12.08 0.58
CA GLY A 79 -0.95 12.82 1.73
C GLY A 79 -0.49 14.24 1.35
N PRO A 80 -0.23 15.14 2.34
CA PRO A 80 0.15 16.52 2.06
C PRO A 80 1.40 16.55 1.17
N GLU A 81 1.31 17.28 0.04
CA GLU A 81 2.45 17.51 -0.85
C GLU A 81 3.64 18.02 -0.01
N ALA A 82 4.81 17.42 -0.20
CA ALA A 82 6.03 17.97 0.36
C ALA A 82 6.18 19.39 -0.19
N ALA A 83 6.11 20.39 0.68
CA ALA A 83 6.44 21.75 0.30
C ALA A 83 7.90 21.77 -0.13
N ASP A 84 8.14 22.09 -1.41
CA ASP A 84 9.46 22.38 -1.98
C ASP A 84 10.27 23.24 -1.00
N ARG A 85 11.48 22.78 -0.67
CA ARG A 85 12.43 23.50 0.18
C ARG A 85 13.61 23.99 -0.64
#